data_AF-A0A2T2UHS3-F1
#
_entry.id   AF-A0A2T2UHS3-F1
#
_cell.length_a   1.000
_cell.length_b   1.000
_cell.length_c   1.000
_cell.angle_alpha   90.00
_cell.angle_beta   90.00
_cell.angle_gamma   90.00
#
_symmetry.space_group_name_H-M   'P 1'
#
loop_
_entity.id
_entity.type
_entity.pdbx_description
1 polymer ?
#
loop_
_entity_poly.entity_id
_entity_poly.type
_entity_poly.pdbx_seq_one_letter_code
_entity_poly.pdbx_strand_id
1 'polypeptide(L)'
;MFILALSLCLAAGAQAQPVGASADDESRLPTFAEKPDPTRSDSHAWSAHPNYNFLALVAGIRGHDVTDEQFKEGYARAIERMRADSAFFAESARHLQRTMRRLRASRPDSARSVRVLVYGQSISAEDWWKDVRRHLRATYPHANLAVANKAISGYGAGRLKHAVAQDVVPFAPDLVLFHVYGDLGDYERIIRTIRRRTAAEVALMTDHVTAKQENHAYRDRRSFKKLPALCRKYDLACIDVRGAWKTYLRQNDLDPAALTEDDVHPNPRGNAVMAGIVTDYLDRAAALSDARGPASARAPSMQTTYRAGEDFAFHSDTARVDFTGRRVELVLHEDRAGPLNVRIDGQTPSRFAGCWVPTRPGVDISPKDGPPEKMGVPMTVGLGTAPRAEDWTLTVTEVAPDSAASGRRVRFRLHGSKTGFDGTGTSAAPFRSRSGRITIQPEEWFQRKREDDFSYLDYVEPGDEIVWSVRSMCQSTVAVGADSPMTVAQGLPPGDHTLTLVRSGGAGPRSPVAAVRVYQPPLRE
;
A
#
# COMPACT_ATOMS: atom_id res chain seq x y z
N MET A 1 29.54 45.50 -12.71
CA MET A 1 30.17 46.80 -13.00
C MET A 1 31.67 46.65 -12.72
N PHE A 2 32.55 47.28 -13.51
CA PHE A 2 33.98 46.90 -13.70
C PHE A 2 34.11 45.54 -14.43
N ILE A 3 34.52 45.49 -15.70
CA ILE A 3 35.86 45.70 -16.33
C ILE A 3 36.71 44.42 -16.22
N LEU A 4 37.10 43.65 -17.26
CA LEU A 4 37.28 43.79 -18.73
C LEU A 4 38.76 43.98 -19.17
N ALA A 5 39.36 42.88 -19.65
CA ALA A 5 40.50 42.76 -20.58
C ALA A 5 40.38 41.34 -21.18
N LEU A 6 40.33 41.04 -22.48
CA LEU A 6 40.84 41.64 -23.72
C LEU A 6 42.36 41.48 -23.93
N SER A 7 42.70 40.69 -24.95
CA SER A 7 43.97 40.72 -25.70
C SER A 7 43.71 40.22 -27.12
N LEU A 8 44.30 40.88 -28.11
CA LEU A 8 44.13 40.60 -29.56
C LEU A 8 45.41 39.98 -30.15
N CYS A 9 45.26 39.28 -31.28
CA CYS A 9 46.26 39.30 -32.35
C CYS A 9 45.57 39.35 -33.75
N LEU A 10 46.03 40.30 -34.57
CA LEU A 10 45.78 40.54 -36.01
C LEU A 10 47.04 40.11 -36.80
N ALA A 11 47.15 39.94 -38.13
CA ALA A 11 46.31 39.90 -39.36
C ALA A 11 47.11 39.06 -40.42
N ALA A 12 46.82 38.88 -41.73
CA ALA A 12 45.83 39.43 -42.69
C ALA A 12 45.30 38.26 -43.59
N GLY A 13 45.08 38.26 -44.93
CA GLY A 13 45.30 39.16 -46.08
C GLY A 13 46.33 38.61 -47.10
N ALA A 14 46.17 38.72 -48.43
CA ALA A 14 45.07 39.25 -49.26
C ALA A 14 45.17 38.80 -50.75
N GLN A 15 44.05 38.88 -51.51
CA GLN A 15 43.95 39.10 -52.99
C GLN A 15 44.52 38.02 -53.96
N ALA A 16 44.04 37.81 -55.22
CA ALA A 16 42.92 38.35 -56.02
C ALA A 16 42.41 37.36 -57.12
N GLN A 17 41.32 37.72 -57.82
CA GLN A 17 40.72 37.11 -59.04
C GLN A 17 41.26 37.82 -60.33
N PRO A 18 40.67 37.76 -61.58
CA PRO A 18 39.57 36.98 -62.22
C PRO A 18 40.10 36.02 -63.34
N VAL A 19 39.49 35.59 -64.46
CA VAL A 19 38.40 35.98 -65.43
C VAL A 19 37.82 34.66 -66.05
N GLY A 20 36.60 34.52 -66.61
CA GLY A 20 35.55 35.48 -67.02
C GLY A 20 34.19 34.81 -67.37
N ALA A 21 33.41 35.41 -68.28
CA ALA A 21 31.95 35.21 -68.37
C ALA A 21 31.38 34.97 -69.79
N SER A 22 30.09 34.60 -69.83
CA SER A 22 29.12 34.94 -70.89
C SER A 22 27.80 35.36 -70.22
N ALA A 23 26.96 36.13 -70.91
CA ALA A 23 25.85 36.88 -70.32
C ALA A 23 24.45 36.48 -70.88
N ASP A 24 23.48 37.38 -70.69
CA ASP A 24 22.07 37.35 -71.12
C ASP A 24 21.18 36.38 -70.30
N ASP A 25 19.92 36.67 -69.94
CA ASP A 25 18.97 37.73 -70.37
C ASP A 25 18.17 38.33 -69.16
N GLU A 26 17.31 39.32 -69.41
CA GLU A 26 16.70 40.20 -68.40
C GLU A 26 15.52 39.64 -67.57
N SER A 27 15.37 40.28 -66.40
CA SER A 27 14.09 40.56 -65.70
C SER A 27 13.47 39.48 -64.79
N ARG A 28 12.73 39.99 -63.79
CA ARG A 28 11.92 39.28 -62.78
C ARG A 28 12.70 38.39 -61.80
N LEU A 29 12.76 38.86 -60.55
CA LEU A 29 12.75 37.99 -59.38
C LEU A 29 11.30 37.60 -59.05
N PRO A 30 10.79 36.42 -59.44
CA PRO A 30 9.62 35.85 -58.78
C PRO A 30 10.05 35.46 -57.36
N THR A 31 9.38 36.02 -56.35
CA THR A 31 9.40 35.44 -54.99
C THR A 31 8.69 34.09 -55.06
N PHE A 32 9.46 33.03 -55.27
CA PHE A 32 8.91 31.67 -55.29
C PHE A 32 8.35 31.33 -53.92
N ALA A 33 7.03 31.19 -53.85
CA ALA A 33 6.42 30.32 -52.86
C ALA A 33 6.91 28.90 -53.13
N GLU A 34 7.36 28.18 -52.10
CA GLU A 34 7.69 26.77 -52.24
C GLU A 34 6.44 25.99 -52.69
N LYS A 35 6.61 25.00 -53.57
CA LYS A 35 5.53 24.04 -53.83
C LYS A 35 5.33 23.22 -52.55
N PRO A 36 4.13 23.16 -51.96
CA PRO A 36 3.91 22.41 -50.73
C PRO A 36 4.20 20.93 -50.96
N ASP A 37 5.10 20.38 -50.15
CA ASP A 37 5.32 18.94 -50.04
C ASP A 37 4.08 18.31 -49.39
N PRO A 38 3.33 17.43 -50.08
CA PRO A 38 2.11 16.82 -49.55
C PRO A 38 2.35 15.88 -48.35
N THR A 39 3.62 15.60 -48.01
CA THR A 39 4.01 14.79 -46.85
C THR A 39 4.54 15.63 -45.68
N ARG A 40 4.78 16.93 -45.84
CA ARG A 40 5.28 17.81 -44.77
C ARG A 40 4.13 18.55 -44.07
N SER A 41 3.66 17.96 -42.98
CA SER A 41 2.55 18.53 -42.19
C SER A 41 3.02 19.62 -41.22
N ASP A 42 3.02 20.87 -41.69
CA ASP A 42 3.34 22.05 -40.86
C ASP A 42 2.31 22.33 -39.74
N SER A 43 1.22 21.54 -39.70
CA SER A 43 0.17 21.49 -38.66
C SER A 43 0.71 21.42 -37.22
N HIS A 44 1.93 20.90 -37.03
CA HIS A 44 2.59 20.80 -35.73
C HIS A 44 2.97 22.16 -35.12
N ALA A 45 3.16 23.22 -35.93
CA ALA A 45 3.46 24.55 -35.43
C ALA A 45 2.23 25.22 -34.79
N TRP A 46 1.04 25.04 -35.37
CA TRP A 46 -0.20 25.68 -34.90
C TRP A 46 -0.94 24.89 -33.81
N SER A 47 -0.93 23.55 -33.87
CA SER A 47 -1.57 22.69 -32.86
C SER A 47 -0.87 22.72 -31.49
N ALA A 48 0.38 23.19 -31.42
CA ALA A 48 1.13 23.40 -30.19
C ALA A 48 0.87 24.77 -29.52
N HIS A 49 0.14 25.68 -30.16
CA HIS A 49 -0.09 27.03 -29.61
C HIS A 49 -1.20 27.01 -28.54
N PRO A 50 -1.01 27.61 -27.34
CA PRO A 50 -1.94 27.45 -26.22
C PRO A 50 -3.37 27.95 -26.52
N ASN A 51 -3.51 28.94 -27.41
CA ASN A 51 -4.82 29.48 -27.80
C ASN A 51 -5.55 28.64 -28.87
N TYR A 52 -4.94 27.57 -29.41
CA TYR A 52 -5.54 26.74 -30.47
C TYR A 52 -6.85 26.09 -30.00
N ASN A 53 -6.87 25.50 -28.80
CA ASN A 53 -8.09 24.92 -28.23
C ASN A 53 -9.20 25.97 -28.00
N PHE A 54 -8.84 27.21 -27.63
CA PHE A 54 -9.82 28.29 -27.46
C PHE A 54 -10.43 28.70 -28.81
N LEU A 55 -9.60 28.88 -29.84
CA LEU A 55 -10.06 29.22 -31.19
C LEU A 55 -10.87 28.09 -31.84
N ALA A 56 -10.50 26.82 -31.65
CA ALA A 56 -11.28 25.68 -32.12
C ALA A 56 -12.66 25.59 -31.42
N LEU A 57 -12.72 25.90 -30.12
CA LEU A 57 -13.97 25.91 -29.34
C LEU A 57 -14.92 27.05 -29.76
N VAL A 58 -14.38 28.23 -30.08
CA VAL A 58 -15.17 29.44 -30.40
C VAL A 58 -15.52 29.53 -31.90
N ALA A 59 -14.60 29.16 -32.80
CA ALA A 59 -14.79 29.27 -34.25
C ALA A 59 -15.24 27.96 -34.94
N GLY A 60 -15.29 26.84 -34.21
CA GLY A 60 -15.85 25.57 -34.72
C GLY A 60 -15.04 24.86 -35.81
N ILE A 61 -13.81 25.29 -36.08
CA ILE A 61 -12.90 24.68 -37.06
C ILE A 61 -12.43 23.32 -36.53
N ARG A 62 -12.47 22.28 -37.39
CA ARG A 62 -12.17 20.89 -37.01
C ARG A 62 -11.21 20.23 -38.01
N GLY A 63 -10.44 19.27 -37.52
CA GLY A 63 -9.89 18.21 -38.38
C GLY A 63 -11.01 17.35 -38.95
N HIS A 64 -10.77 16.76 -40.12
CA HIS A 64 -11.72 15.87 -40.78
C HIS A 64 -11.90 14.54 -39.99
N ASP A 65 -12.89 13.74 -40.38
CA ASP A 65 -13.07 12.33 -39.99
C ASP A 65 -13.62 11.99 -38.57
N VAL A 66 -14.27 12.94 -37.89
CA VAL A 66 -15.17 12.63 -36.75
C VAL A 66 -16.50 13.37 -36.89
N THR A 67 -17.63 12.65 -36.89
CA THR A 67 -18.95 13.29 -37.01
C THR A 67 -19.42 13.92 -35.69
N ASP A 68 -20.28 14.93 -35.78
CA ASP A 68 -20.89 15.59 -34.61
C ASP A 68 -21.58 14.60 -33.66
N GLU A 69 -22.26 13.61 -34.22
CA GLU A 69 -22.99 12.60 -33.46
C GLU A 69 -22.04 11.59 -32.80
N GLN A 70 -21.00 11.12 -33.51
CA GLN A 70 -19.97 10.27 -32.92
C GLN A 70 -19.26 10.94 -31.74
N PHE A 71 -18.96 12.23 -31.84
CA PHE A 71 -18.38 13.01 -30.75
C PHE A 71 -19.37 13.21 -29.59
N LYS A 72 -20.61 13.63 -29.88
CA LYS A 72 -21.66 13.86 -28.86
C LYS A 72 -22.02 12.58 -28.13
N GLU A 73 -22.20 11.46 -28.82
CA GLU A 73 -22.40 10.15 -28.20
C GLU A 73 -21.16 9.70 -27.43
N GLY A 74 -19.95 9.91 -27.96
CA GLY A 74 -18.70 9.56 -27.28
C GLY A 74 -18.54 10.30 -25.94
N TYR A 75 -18.85 11.59 -25.94
CA TYR A 75 -18.87 12.46 -24.77
C TYR A 75 -20.02 12.12 -23.80
N ALA A 76 -21.22 11.85 -24.32
CA ALA A 76 -22.36 11.40 -23.50
C ALA A 76 -22.07 10.06 -22.81
N ARG A 77 -21.57 9.06 -23.55
CA ARG A 77 -21.12 7.77 -23.00
C ARG A 77 -19.98 7.93 -21.99
N ALA A 78 -19.09 8.91 -22.17
CA ALA A 78 -18.07 9.25 -21.18
C ALA A 78 -18.68 9.86 -19.90
N ILE A 79 -19.64 10.79 -20.02
CA ILE A 79 -20.33 11.40 -18.87
C ILE A 79 -21.22 10.41 -18.13
N GLU A 80 -22.01 9.60 -18.83
CA GLU A 80 -22.82 8.53 -18.22
C GLU A 80 -21.93 7.54 -17.49
N ARG A 81 -20.80 7.15 -18.09
CA ARG A 81 -19.84 6.28 -17.43
C ARG A 81 -19.15 6.95 -16.24
N MET A 82 -18.83 8.25 -16.29
CA MET A 82 -18.31 8.98 -15.13
C MET A 82 -19.36 9.10 -14.01
N ARG A 83 -20.65 9.24 -14.34
CA ARG A 83 -21.76 9.22 -13.38
C ARG A 83 -21.94 7.82 -12.78
N ALA A 84 -21.84 6.75 -13.58
CA ALA A 84 -21.92 5.37 -13.12
C ALA A 84 -20.69 4.94 -12.30
N ASP A 85 -19.49 5.37 -12.68
CA ASP A 85 -18.26 5.15 -11.92
C ASP A 85 -18.34 5.89 -10.57
N SER A 86 -18.83 7.15 -10.54
CA SER A 86 -19.13 7.91 -9.31
C SER A 86 -20.13 7.16 -8.39
N ALA A 87 -21.22 6.63 -8.96
CA ALA A 87 -22.17 5.80 -8.22
C ALA A 87 -21.53 4.51 -7.68
N PHE A 88 -20.65 3.85 -8.43
CA PHE A 88 -19.90 2.69 -7.95
C PHE A 88 -18.97 3.03 -6.78
N PHE A 89 -18.19 4.12 -6.88
CA PHE A 89 -17.30 4.53 -5.79
C PHE A 89 -18.10 4.79 -4.51
N ALA A 90 -19.21 5.53 -4.60
CA ALA A 90 -20.12 5.78 -3.48
C ALA A 90 -20.78 4.50 -2.93
N GLU A 91 -21.25 3.58 -3.79
CA GLU A 91 -21.83 2.30 -3.35
C GLU A 91 -20.79 1.43 -2.63
N SER A 92 -19.54 1.44 -3.09
CA SER A 92 -18.46 0.60 -2.54
C SER A 92 -18.11 0.91 -1.08
N ALA A 93 -18.55 2.05 -0.54
CA ALA A 93 -18.46 2.38 0.88
C ALA A 93 -19.25 1.39 1.79
N ARG A 94 -20.15 0.58 1.21
CA ARG A 94 -20.79 -0.57 1.88
C ARG A 94 -19.82 -1.70 2.28
N HIS A 95 -18.56 -1.65 1.84
CA HIS A 95 -17.55 -2.65 2.18
C HIS A 95 -16.67 -2.25 3.39
N LEU A 96 -17.01 -1.15 4.10
CA LEU A 96 -16.37 -0.70 5.35
C LEU A 96 -17.29 -0.82 6.59
N GLN A 97 -18.39 -1.56 6.46
CA GLN A 97 -19.54 -1.46 7.36
C GLN A 97 -19.28 -2.08 8.74
N ARG A 98 -18.42 -3.09 8.87
CA ARG A 98 -18.03 -3.60 10.19
C ARG A 98 -17.22 -2.54 10.93
N THR A 99 -16.20 -1.95 10.29
CA THR A 99 -15.34 -0.94 10.91
C THR A 99 -16.16 0.30 11.31
N MET A 100 -17.01 0.81 10.42
CA MET A 100 -17.83 1.99 10.73
C MET A 100 -18.82 1.74 11.87
N ARG A 101 -19.51 0.58 11.89
CA ARG A 101 -20.37 0.19 13.03
C ARG A 101 -19.58 0.01 14.32
N ARG A 102 -18.34 -0.51 14.25
CA ARG A 102 -17.45 -0.70 15.40
C ARG A 102 -16.93 0.63 15.96
N LEU A 103 -16.61 1.60 15.10
CA LEU A 103 -16.26 2.97 15.51
C LEU A 103 -17.45 3.65 16.21
N ARG A 104 -18.58 3.76 15.51
CA ARG A 104 -19.76 4.52 15.92
C ARG A 104 -20.47 4.00 17.16
N ALA A 105 -20.41 2.70 17.42
CA ALA A 105 -21.01 2.10 18.61
C ALA A 105 -20.07 2.08 19.83
N SER A 106 -18.95 2.82 19.78
CA SER A 106 -18.10 3.09 20.95
C SER A 106 -18.73 4.16 21.83
N ARG A 107 -18.64 4.01 23.16
CA ARG A 107 -19.19 4.92 24.16
C ARG A 107 -18.22 5.07 25.35
N PRO A 108 -18.35 6.08 26.22
CA PRO A 108 -17.46 6.24 27.39
C PRO A 108 -17.41 5.00 28.30
N ASP A 109 -18.54 4.31 28.44
CA ASP A 109 -18.75 3.07 29.18
C ASP A 109 -18.50 1.79 28.36
N SER A 110 -18.23 1.93 27.06
CA SER A 110 -18.13 0.80 26.12
C SER A 110 -17.23 1.14 24.94
N ALA A 111 -15.97 1.47 25.24
CA ALA A 111 -14.96 1.80 24.23
C ALA A 111 -14.65 0.57 23.37
N ARG A 112 -14.70 0.71 22.03
CA ARG A 112 -14.37 -0.38 21.12
C ARG A 112 -13.01 -0.11 20.48
N SER A 113 -12.08 -1.04 20.66
CA SER A 113 -10.77 -0.97 20.01
C SER A 113 -10.92 -1.15 18.51
N VAL A 114 -10.32 -0.28 17.69
CA VAL A 114 -10.33 -0.35 16.22
C VAL A 114 -8.93 -0.10 15.70
N ARG A 115 -8.45 -0.99 14.82
CA ARG A 115 -7.12 -0.91 14.21
C ARG A 115 -7.20 -0.47 12.75
N VAL A 116 -6.68 0.71 12.44
CA VAL A 116 -6.59 1.27 11.08
C VAL A 116 -5.14 1.31 10.64
N LEU A 117 -4.86 0.76 9.46
CA LEU A 117 -3.53 0.74 8.86
C LEU A 117 -3.51 1.54 7.55
N VAL A 118 -2.60 2.49 7.43
CA VAL A 118 -2.18 3.00 6.11
C VAL A 118 -1.04 2.11 5.61
N TYR A 119 -1.17 1.64 4.36
CA TYR A 119 -0.20 0.76 3.73
C TYR A 119 0.01 1.15 2.27
N GLY A 120 1.23 0.99 1.76
CA GLY A 120 1.60 1.47 0.43
C GLY A 120 3.08 1.79 0.30
N GLN A 121 3.37 2.84 -0.46
CA GLN A 121 4.72 3.34 -0.77
C GLN A 121 4.89 4.80 -0.30
N SER A 122 5.91 5.54 -0.75
CA SER A 122 6.19 6.94 -0.34
C SER A 122 4.97 7.86 -0.33
N ILE A 123 4.15 7.89 -1.39
CA ILE A 123 2.88 8.66 -1.48
C ILE A 123 1.95 8.37 -0.28
N SER A 124 2.00 7.16 0.26
CA SER A 124 1.21 6.74 1.43
C SER A 124 1.90 7.00 2.77
N ALA A 125 3.19 7.36 2.79
CA ALA A 125 3.93 7.82 3.97
C ALA A 125 3.66 9.31 4.29
N GLU A 126 3.43 10.11 3.24
CA GLU A 126 3.16 11.57 3.30
C GLU A 126 2.04 11.98 4.26
N ASP A 127 2.09 13.23 4.72
CA ASP A 127 1.35 13.73 5.89
C ASP A 127 -0.18 13.60 5.89
N TRP A 128 -0.85 13.36 4.75
CA TRP A 128 -2.31 13.23 4.66
C TRP A 128 -2.91 12.23 5.67
N TRP A 129 -2.21 11.14 5.98
CA TRP A 129 -2.71 10.15 6.95
C TRP A 129 -2.73 10.68 8.38
N LYS A 130 -1.88 11.67 8.70
CA LYS A 130 -1.85 12.30 10.03
C LYS A 130 -3.14 13.08 10.27
N ASP A 131 -3.72 13.67 9.21
CA ASP A 131 -5.03 14.35 9.24
C ASP A 131 -6.20 13.38 9.21
N VAL A 132 -6.14 12.29 8.42
CA VAL A 132 -7.15 11.21 8.51
C VAL A 132 -7.20 10.62 9.93
N ARG A 133 -6.05 10.45 10.59
CA ARG A 133 -5.95 10.05 12.01
C ARG A 133 -6.52 11.12 12.96
N ARG A 134 -6.29 12.41 12.68
CA ARG A 134 -6.81 13.55 13.45
C ARG A 134 -8.34 13.56 13.42
N HIS A 135 -8.91 13.44 12.21
CA HIS A 135 -10.34 13.32 11.94
C HIS A 135 -10.96 12.13 12.66
N LEU A 136 -10.44 10.91 12.45
CA LEU A 136 -10.97 9.70 13.10
C LEU A 136 -10.99 9.81 14.64
N ARG A 137 -10.01 10.47 15.25
CA ARG A 137 -9.98 10.71 16.71
C ARG A 137 -10.96 11.79 17.18
N ALA A 138 -11.21 12.82 16.38
CA ALA A 138 -12.20 13.86 16.67
C ALA A 138 -13.64 13.34 16.50
N THR A 139 -13.90 12.56 15.44
CA THR A 139 -15.22 12.00 15.13
C THR A 139 -15.60 10.81 16.03
N TYR A 140 -14.61 10.05 16.52
CA TYR A 140 -14.82 8.86 17.36
C TYR A 140 -14.01 8.90 18.66
N PRO A 141 -14.20 9.90 19.54
CA PRO A 141 -13.36 10.13 20.73
C PRO A 141 -13.45 9.04 21.79
N HIS A 142 -14.47 8.17 21.73
CA HIS A 142 -14.65 7.03 22.64
C HIS A 142 -14.18 5.70 22.05
N ALA A 143 -13.66 5.67 20.81
CA ALA A 143 -13.08 4.47 20.22
C ALA A 143 -11.60 4.35 20.63
N ASN A 144 -11.16 3.15 21.00
CA ASN A 144 -9.75 2.90 21.30
C ASN A 144 -8.97 2.72 19.97
N LEU A 145 -8.50 3.85 19.44
CA LEU A 145 -8.01 4.00 18.06
C LEU A 145 -6.50 3.79 17.91
N ALA A 146 -6.12 2.60 17.44
CA ALA A 146 -4.79 2.31 16.93
C ALA A 146 -4.73 2.63 15.43
N VAL A 147 -4.26 3.84 15.09
CA VAL A 147 -4.01 4.26 13.70
C VAL A 147 -2.51 4.29 13.44
N ALA A 148 -2.04 3.42 12.56
CA ALA A 148 -0.63 3.29 12.22
C ALA A 148 -0.40 3.44 10.70
N ASN A 149 0.81 3.84 10.33
CA ASN A 149 1.29 3.78 8.96
C ASN A 149 2.42 2.73 8.87
N LYS A 150 2.42 1.94 7.80
CA LYS A 150 3.51 1.00 7.46
C LYS A 150 3.88 1.05 5.97
N ALA A 151 3.55 2.14 5.28
CA ALA A 151 4.02 2.41 3.94
C ALA A 151 5.56 2.37 3.86
N ILE A 152 6.10 2.03 2.67
CA ILE A 152 7.55 1.85 2.48
C ILE A 152 7.98 2.57 1.20
N SER A 153 8.75 3.64 1.34
CA SER A 153 9.31 4.38 0.21
C SER A 153 10.12 3.45 -0.71
N GLY A 154 10.01 3.66 -2.03
CA GLY A 154 10.60 2.79 -3.05
C GLY A 154 9.91 1.44 -3.30
N TYR A 155 8.99 0.99 -2.43
CA TYR A 155 8.32 -0.30 -2.59
C TYR A 155 7.04 -0.17 -3.44
N GLY A 156 7.21 -0.06 -4.76
CA GLY A 156 6.14 -0.40 -5.70
C GLY A 156 5.65 -1.84 -5.50
N ALA A 157 4.48 -2.20 -6.05
CA ALA A 157 3.78 -3.46 -5.79
C ALA A 157 4.68 -4.71 -5.87
N GLY A 158 5.58 -4.75 -6.87
CA GLY A 158 6.53 -5.84 -7.09
C GLY A 158 7.60 -6.03 -6.01
N ARG A 159 7.74 -5.10 -5.06
CA ARG A 159 8.54 -5.20 -3.83
C ARG A 159 7.63 -5.33 -2.59
N LEU A 160 6.56 -4.52 -2.51
CA LEU A 160 5.61 -4.50 -1.40
C LEU A 160 4.87 -5.84 -1.16
N LYS A 161 4.73 -6.66 -2.22
CA LYS A 161 4.20 -8.05 -2.14
C LYS A 161 5.01 -9.01 -1.27
N HIS A 162 6.26 -8.68 -0.95
CA HIS A 162 7.11 -9.47 -0.04
C HIS A 162 6.88 -9.05 1.42
N ALA A 163 6.84 -7.74 1.69
CA ALA A 163 6.68 -7.20 3.04
C ALA A 163 5.26 -7.31 3.64
N VAL A 164 4.20 -7.40 2.81
CA VAL A 164 2.79 -7.40 3.26
C VAL A 164 2.48 -8.42 4.37
N ALA A 165 3.12 -9.59 4.36
CA ALA A 165 2.87 -10.63 5.37
C ALA A 165 3.37 -10.23 6.77
N GLN A 166 4.62 -9.79 6.89
CA GLN A 166 5.23 -9.33 8.14
C GLN A 166 4.68 -7.97 8.61
N ASP A 167 4.17 -7.15 7.69
CA ASP A 167 3.64 -5.82 8.05
C ASP A 167 2.18 -5.84 8.50
N VAL A 168 1.30 -6.42 7.67
CA VAL A 168 -0.16 -6.30 7.87
C VAL A 168 -0.71 -7.37 8.80
N VAL A 169 -0.20 -8.61 8.71
CA VAL A 169 -0.74 -9.74 9.49
C VAL A 169 -0.55 -9.58 11.00
N PRO A 170 0.63 -9.21 11.56
CA PRO A 170 0.75 -9.03 13.01
C PRO A 170 -0.02 -7.82 13.56
N PHE A 171 -0.13 -6.73 12.78
CA PHE A 171 -0.98 -5.60 13.16
C PHE A 171 -2.46 -5.99 13.19
N ALA A 172 -2.86 -6.88 12.27
CA ALA A 172 -4.20 -7.47 12.14
C ALA A 172 -5.33 -6.41 12.17
N PRO A 173 -5.34 -5.49 11.18
CA PRO A 173 -6.25 -4.35 11.16
C PRO A 173 -7.73 -4.74 10.99
N ASP A 174 -8.62 -3.88 11.49
CA ASP A 174 -10.02 -3.86 11.09
C ASP A 174 -10.16 -3.24 9.69
N LEU A 175 -9.36 -2.20 9.39
CA LEU A 175 -9.35 -1.45 8.13
C LEU A 175 -7.93 -1.21 7.60
N VAL A 176 -7.70 -1.45 6.31
CA VAL A 176 -6.51 -0.96 5.57
C VAL A 176 -6.92 0.12 4.57
N LEU A 177 -6.26 1.27 4.62
CA LEU A 177 -6.25 2.27 3.53
C LEU A 177 -5.04 1.96 2.65
N PHE A 178 -5.25 1.67 1.36
CA PHE A 178 -4.22 1.06 0.50
C PHE A 178 -4.07 1.74 -0.86
N HIS A 179 -2.83 2.16 -1.19
CA HIS A 179 -2.39 2.58 -2.52
C HIS A 179 -0.98 2.05 -2.83
N VAL A 180 -0.68 1.69 -4.09
CA VAL A 180 0.69 1.43 -4.56
C VAL A 180 0.80 1.55 -6.10
N TYR A 181 1.95 1.97 -6.63
CA TYR A 181 2.24 1.90 -8.08
C TYR A 181 2.91 0.56 -8.46
N GLY A 182 3.14 0.32 -9.75
CA GLY A 182 3.67 -0.96 -10.26
C GLY A 182 2.58 -1.94 -10.72
N ASP A 183 2.97 -3.17 -11.04
CA ASP A 183 2.10 -4.14 -11.73
C ASP A 183 0.80 -4.50 -10.97
N LEU A 184 -0.26 -4.81 -11.74
CA LEU A 184 -1.59 -5.13 -11.25
C LEU A 184 -1.72 -6.55 -10.66
N GLY A 185 -0.97 -7.53 -11.19
CA GLY A 185 -0.93 -8.88 -10.63
C GLY A 185 -0.21 -8.92 -9.28
N ASP A 186 0.87 -8.15 -9.16
CA ASP A 186 1.55 -7.95 -7.87
C ASP A 186 0.70 -7.12 -6.88
N TYR A 187 -0.05 -6.12 -7.36
CA TYR A 187 -1.07 -5.41 -6.56
C TYR A 187 -2.15 -6.38 -6.05
N GLU A 188 -2.66 -7.26 -6.92
CA GLU A 188 -3.62 -8.30 -6.56
C GLU A 188 -3.05 -9.31 -5.55
N ARG A 189 -1.77 -9.68 -5.66
CA ARG A 189 -1.09 -10.55 -4.67
C ARG A 189 -1.06 -9.93 -3.27
N ILE A 190 -0.89 -8.60 -3.17
CA ILE A 190 -0.99 -7.86 -1.89
C ILE A 190 -2.42 -7.95 -1.34
N ILE A 191 -3.43 -7.60 -2.14
CA ILE A 191 -4.86 -7.71 -1.75
C ILE A 191 -5.21 -9.12 -1.27
N ARG A 192 -4.84 -10.15 -2.06
CA ARG A 192 -5.11 -11.55 -1.73
C ARG A 192 -4.44 -11.97 -0.42
N THR A 193 -3.26 -11.46 -0.11
CA THR A 193 -2.55 -11.76 1.15
C THR A 193 -3.31 -11.16 2.34
N ILE A 194 -3.70 -9.89 2.25
CA ILE A 194 -4.49 -9.21 3.29
C ILE A 194 -5.82 -9.95 3.51
N ARG A 195 -6.58 -10.23 2.45
CA ARG A 195 -7.92 -10.84 2.52
C ARG A 195 -7.93 -12.34 2.87
N ARG A 196 -6.78 -13.04 2.81
CA ARG A 196 -6.62 -14.46 3.24
C ARG A 196 -6.07 -14.63 4.65
N ARG A 197 -5.25 -13.68 5.12
CA ARG A 197 -4.54 -13.77 6.42
C ARG A 197 -5.10 -12.83 7.49
N THR A 198 -5.96 -11.88 7.13
CA THR A 198 -6.61 -10.97 8.08
C THR A 198 -8.10 -10.84 7.77
N ALA A 199 -8.89 -10.44 8.77
CA ALA A 199 -10.29 -10.07 8.60
C ALA A 199 -10.49 -8.64 8.07
N ALA A 200 -9.44 -7.97 7.57
CA ALA A 200 -9.50 -6.55 7.25
C ALA A 200 -10.52 -6.21 6.15
N GLU A 201 -11.30 -5.16 6.40
CA GLU A 201 -11.91 -4.36 5.32
C GLU A 201 -10.79 -3.54 4.67
N VAL A 202 -10.90 -3.27 3.37
CA VAL A 202 -9.86 -2.54 2.62
C VAL A 202 -10.54 -1.44 1.82
N ALA A 203 -10.08 -0.22 2.00
CA ALA A 203 -10.37 0.91 1.13
C ALA A 203 -9.17 1.10 0.19
N LEU A 204 -9.35 0.71 -1.06
CA LEU A 204 -8.38 0.90 -2.13
C LEU A 204 -8.52 2.31 -2.68
N MET A 205 -7.43 3.07 -2.72
CA MET A 205 -7.39 4.42 -3.29
C MET A 205 -6.98 4.38 -4.78
N THR A 206 -7.60 5.20 -5.62
CA THR A 206 -7.18 5.37 -7.03
C THR A 206 -5.93 6.26 -7.16
N ASP A 207 -5.32 6.33 -8.35
CA ASP A 207 -4.06 7.06 -8.55
C ASP A 207 -4.29 8.59 -8.63
N HIS A 208 -3.72 9.37 -7.72
CA HIS A 208 -3.76 10.83 -7.80
C HIS A 208 -3.07 11.38 -9.07
N VAL A 209 -3.26 12.67 -9.34
CA VAL A 209 -2.75 13.32 -10.55
C VAL A 209 -1.31 13.79 -10.32
N THR A 210 -0.40 13.39 -11.22
CA THR A 210 1.01 13.80 -11.25
C THR A 210 1.21 15.07 -12.04
N ALA A 211 2.31 15.81 -11.78
CA ALA A 211 2.66 17.03 -12.52
C ALA A 211 2.80 16.76 -14.03
N LYS A 212 3.56 15.74 -14.43
CA LYS A 212 3.77 15.36 -15.82
C LYS A 212 2.57 14.62 -16.39
N GLN A 213 2.14 15.05 -17.59
CA GLN A 213 0.93 14.55 -18.25
C GLN A 213 1.12 13.23 -19.01
N GLU A 214 2.37 12.87 -19.37
CA GLU A 214 2.73 11.72 -20.22
C GLU A 214 2.05 10.39 -19.84
N ASN A 215 1.85 10.16 -18.54
CA ASN A 215 1.27 8.93 -18.00
C ASN A 215 -0.22 9.05 -17.60
N HIS A 216 -0.88 10.18 -17.85
CA HIS A 216 -2.25 10.44 -17.38
C HIS A 216 -3.28 9.50 -18.01
N ALA A 217 -3.21 9.22 -19.31
CA ALA A 217 -4.14 8.28 -19.97
C ALA A 217 -4.03 6.84 -19.43
N TYR A 218 -2.81 6.40 -19.08
CA TYR A 218 -2.59 5.13 -18.41
C TYR A 218 -3.18 5.14 -16.99
N ARG A 219 -2.91 6.18 -16.20
CA ARG A 219 -3.39 6.36 -14.81
C ARG A 219 -4.92 6.50 -14.74
N ASP A 220 -5.53 7.14 -15.73
CA ASP A 220 -6.98 7.19 -15.94
C ASP A 220 -7.54 5.78 -16.21
N ARG A 221 -7.00 5.04 -17.20
CA ARG A 221 -7.44 3.66 -17.50
C ARG A 221 -7.21 2.70 -16.33
N ARG A 222 -6.20 2.96 -15.49
CA ARG A 222 -5.95 2.24 -14.24
C ARG A 222 -7.03 2.55 -13.20
N SER A 223 -7.27 3.82 -12.92
CA SER A 223 -8.18 4.30 -11.87
C SER A 223 -9.66 4.15 -12.18
N PHE A 224 -10.07 4.31 -13.44
CA PHE A 224 -11.49 4.24 -13.87
C PHE A 224 -11.83 2.94 -14.61
N LYS A 225 -10.97 1.90 -14.54
CA LYS A 225 -11.30 0.55 -15.06
C LYS A 225 -10.61 -0.59 -14.32
N LYS A 226 -9.27 -0.54 -14.15
CA LYS A 226 -8.51 -1.67 -13.56
C LYS A 226 -8.73 -1.79 -12.04
N LEU A 227 -8.54 -0.70 -11.29
CA LEU A 227 -8.69 -0.69 -9.83
C LEU A 227 -10.15 -0.91 -9.38
N PRO A 228 -11.19 -0.30 -10.01
CA PRO A 228 -12.60 -0.62 -9.74
C PRO A 228 -12.96 -2.09 -10.04
N ALA A 229 -12.33 -2.72 -11.03
CA ALA A 229 -12.53 -4.15 -11.30
C ALA A 229 -11.93 -5.04 -10.20
N LEU A 230 -10.75 -4.71 -9.66
CA LEU A 230 -10.21 -5.39 -8.47
C LEU A 230 -11.10 -5.22 -7.23
N CYS A 231 -11.66 -4.02 -7.03
CA CYS A 231 -12.54 -3.76 -5.90
C CYS A 231 -13.82 -4.59 -5.97
N ARG A 232 -14.45 -4.68 -7.15
CA ARG A 232 -15.59 -5.58 -7.40
C ARG A 232 -15.24 -7.07 -7.29
N LYS A 233 -14.02 -7.47 -7.68
CA LYS A 233 -13.56 -8.87 -7.60
C LYS A 233 -13.38 -9.38 -6.15
N TYR A 234 -13.15 -8.48 -5.19
CA TYR A 234 -12.80 -8.85 -3.82
C TYR A 234 -13.67 -8.21 -2.72
N ASP A 235 -14.80 -7.58 -3.08
CA ASP A 235 -15.68 -6.85 -2.16
C ASP A 235 -14.93 -5.80 -1.32
N LEU A 236 -14.21 -4.90 -2.01
CA LEU A 236 -13.44 -3.81 -1.42
C LEU A 236 -14.16 -2.47 -1.57
N ALA A 237 -13.89 -1.55 -0.66
CA ALA A 237 -14.22 -0.15 -0.84
C ALA A 237 -13.21 0.50 -1.80
N CYS A 238 -13.66 1.49 -2.59
CA CYS A 238 -12.86 2.14 -3.61
C CYS A 238 -13.00 3.66 -3.50
N ILE A 239 -11.93 4.33 -3.05
CA ILE A 239 -11.88 5.79 -2.88
C ILE A 239 -11.39 6.42 -4.20
N ASP A 240 -12.22 7.23 -4.84
CA ASP A 240 -11.84 7.93 -6.06
C ASP A 240 -11.01 9.20 -5.81
N VAL A 241 -9.76 8.97 -5.38
CA VAL A 241 -8.74 10.02 -5.29
C VAL A 241 -8.57 10.69 -6.65
N ARG A 242 -8.55 9.94 -7.75
CA ARG A 242 -8.26 10.49 -9.09
C ARG A 242 -9.33 11.44 -9.61
N GLY A 243 -10.61 11.05 -9.58
CA GLY A 243 -11.71 11.90 -10.06
C GLY A 243 -11.94 13.11 -9.16
N ALA A 244 -11.82 12.95 -7.83
CA ALA A 244 -11.92 14.06 -6.90
C ALA A 244 -10.74 15.04 -7.04
N TRP A 245 -9.50 14.56 -7.14
CA TRP A 245 -8.30 15.39 -7.36
C TRP A 245 -8.36 16.16 -8.68
N LYS A 246 -8.74 15.50 -9.79
CA LYS A 246 -9.01 16.19 -11.07
C LYS A 246 -10.10 17.26 -10.94
N THR A 247 -11.08 17.06 -10.05
CA THR A 247 -12.19 17.99 -9.86
C THR A 247 -11.78 19.19 -9.02
N TYR A 248 -11.02 18.98 -7.94
CA TYR A 248 -10.40 20.06 -7.15
C TYR A 248 -9.52 20.95 -8.04
N LEU A 249 -8.63 20.37 -8.86
CA LEU A 249 -7.76 21.12 -9.78
C LEU A 249 -8.57 22.05 -10.70
N ARG A 250 -9.62 21.53 -11.37
CA ARG A 250 -10.51 22.33 -12.24
C ARG A 250 -11.30 23.39 -11.48
N GLN A 251 -11.72 23.12 -10.24
CA GLN A 251 -12.52 24.06 -9.44
C GLN A 251 -11.69 25.20 -8.83
N ASN A 252 -10.36 25.06 -8.79
CA ASN A 252 -9.44 26.04 -8.20
C ASN A 252 -8.53 26.68 -9.27
N ASP A 253 -8.75 26.38 -10.56
CA ASP A 253 -7.91 26.76 -11.71
C ASP A 253 -6.41 26.46 -11.49
N LEU A 254 -6.09 25.18 -11.25
CA LEU A 254 -4.74 24.73 -10.90
C LEU A 254 -4.18 23.71 -11.89
N ASP A 255 -2.92 23.90 -12.25
CA ASP A 255 -2.07 22.83 -12.78
C ASP A 255 -1.82 21.72 -11.72
N PRO A 256 -1.64 20.45 -12.14
CA PRO A 256 -1.39 19.35 -11.20
C PRO A 256 -0.17 19.56 -10.29
N ALA A 257 0.85 20.28 -10.77
CA ALA A 257 2.05 20.64 -10.00
C ALA A 257 1.74 21.50 -8.77
N ALA A 258 0.63 22.22 -8.72
CA ALA A 258 0.22 22.99 -7.53
C ALA A 258 -0.10 22.10 -6.31
N LEU A 259 -0.23 20.77 -6.51
CA LEU A 259 -0.52 19.78 -5.47
C LEU A 259 0.60 18.74 -5.27
N THR A 260 1.75 18.86 -5.96
CA THR A 260 2.91 17.99 -5.76
C THR A 260 4.17 18.81 -5.41
N GLU A 261 5.13 18.16 -4.76
CA GLU A 261 6.44 18.74 -4.42
C GLU A 261 7.45 18.45 -5.55
N ASP A 262 7.36 17.24 -6.11
CA ASP A 262 8.02 16.83 -7.35
C ASP A 262 6.96 16.43 -8.41
N ASP A 263 7.22 15.43 -9.26
CA ASP A 263 6.22 14.90 -10.19
C ASP A 263 5.05 14.17 -9.51
N VAL A 264 5.28 13.58 -8.32
CA VAL A 264 4.45 12.50 -7.79
C VAL A 264 4.17 12.55 -6.29
N HIS A 265 5.05 13.10 -5.46
CA HIS A 265 4.83 13.22 -4.02
C HIS A 265 3.95 14.45 -3.72
N PRO A 266 2.80 14.29 -3.04
CA PRO A 266 1.97 15.42 -2.63
C PRO A 266 2.72 16.46 -1.79
N ASN A 267 2.63 17.75 -2.14
CA ASN A 267 3.07 18.85 -1.29
C ASN A 267 2.07 19.07 -0.12
N PRO A 268 2.24 20.04 0.79
CA PRO A 268 1.31 20.27 1.88
C PRO A 268 -0.15 20.51 1.44
N ARG A 269 -0.38 21.18 0.30
CA ARG A 269 -1.73 21.38 -0.28
C ARG A 269 -2.28 20.07 -0.86
N GLY A 270 -1.45 19.29 -1.55
CA GLY A 270 -1.83 17.97 -2.05
C GLY A 270 -2.17 16.97 -0.94
N ASN A 271 -1.44 17.03 0.18
CA ASN A 271 -1.74 16.24 1.38
C ASN A 271 -3.09 16.61 1.98
N ALA A 272 -3.39 17.91 2.12
CA ALA A 272 -4.70 18.37 2.59
C ALA A 272 -5.85 17.92 1.65
N VAL A 273 -5.64 17.97 0.32
CA VAL A 273 -6.60 17.44 -0.67
C VAL A 273 -6.77 15.93 -0.53
N MET A 274 -5.69 15.15 -0.37
CA MET A 274 -5.79 13.69 -0.18
C MET A 274 -6.51 13.33 1.12
N ALA A 275 -6.19 14.01 2.22
CA ALA A 275 -6.84 13.83 3.50
C ALA A 275 -8.34 14.10 3.41
N GLY A 276 -8.73 15.24 2.82
CA GLY A 276 -10.13 15.62 2.63
C GLY A 276 -10.93 14.61 1.82
N ILE A 277 -10.38 14.08 0.72
CA ILE A 277 -11.03 13.04 -0.08
C ILE A 277 -11.24 11.75 0.72
N VAL A 278 -10.26 11.37 1.55
CA VAL A 278 -10.33 10.15 2.36
C VAL A 278 -11.30 10.31 3.53
N THR A 279 -11.30 11.43 4.25
CA THR A 279 -12.23 11.65 5.38
C THR A 279 -13.68 11.73 4.92
N ASP A 280 -13.97 12.50 3.88
CA ASP A 280 -15.28 12.61 3.22
C ASP A 280 -15.82 11.24 2.76
N TYR A 281 -14.95 10.37 2.24
CA TYR A 281 -15.32 8.99 1.91
C TYR A 281 -15.65 8.14 3.16
N LEU A 282 -14.85 8.24 4.22
CA LEU A 282 -15.06 7.50 5.47
C LEU A 282 -16.34 7.96 6.19
N ASP A 283 -16.65 9.25 6.16
CA ASP A 283 -17.87 9.81 6.74
C ASP A 283 -19.13 9.38 5.96
N ARG A 284 -19.09 9.35 4.62
CA ARG A 284 -20.14 8.71 3.81
C ARG A 284 -20.30 7.22 4.14
N ALA A 285 -19.20 6.49 4.32
CA ALA A 285 -19.26 5.08 4.72
C ALA A 285 -19.90 4.89 6.10
N ALA A 286 -19.66 5.83 7.03
CA ALA A 286 -20.32 5.89 8.32
C ALA A 286 -21.82 6.20 8.18
N ALA A 287 -22.23 7.21 7.41
CA ALA A 287 -23.64 7.57 7.22
C ALA A 287 -24.46 6.42 6.58
N LEU A 288 -23.89 5.73 5.59
CA LEU A 288 -24.49 4.53 4.98
C LEU A 288 -24.74 3.38 5.96
N SER A 289 -24.12 3.40 7.14
CA SER A 289 -24.28 2.36 8.16
C SER A 289 -25.57 2.47 8.98
N ASP A 290 -26.16 3.67 9.09
CA ASP A 290 -27.48 3.90 9.73
C ASP A 290 -28.62 3.42 8.83
N ALA A 291 -28.69 3.99 7.62
CA ALA A 291 -29.83 3.87 6.70
C ALA A 291 -30.14 2.43 6.23
N ARG A 292 -29.25 1.48 6.51
CA ARG A 292 -29.30 0.08 6.08
C ARG A 292 -29.69 -0.92 7.17
N GLY A 293 -29.78 -0.49 8.43
CA GLY A 293 -30.15 -1.33 9.57
C GLY A 293 -29.25 -2.57 9.77
N PRO A 294 -29.58 -3.48 10.71
CA PRO A 294 -28.76 -4.66 10.96
C PRO A 294 -28.63 -5.59 9.73
N ALA A 295 -29.70 -5.74 8.94
CA ALA A 295 -29.92 -6.89 8.07
C ALA A 295 -29.29 -6.83 6.67
N SER A 296 -28.93 -5.67 6.12
CA SER A 296 -28.55 -5.56 4.70
C SER A 296 -27.04 -5.69 4.44
N ALA A 297 -26.42 -6.79 4.90
CA ALA A 297 -25.04 -7.15 4.54
C ALA A 297 -24.95 -8.64 4.16
N ARG A 298 -24.89 -8.93 2.86
CA ARG A 298 -24.72 -10.30 2.31
C ARG A 298 -23.26 -10.80 2.42
N ALA A 299 -22.40 -10.07 3.12
CA ALA A 299 -21.00 -10.42 3.33
C ALA A 299 -20.91 -11.50 4.43
N PRO A 300 -20.03 -12.52 4.28
CA PRO A 300 -19.71 -13.42 5.37
C PRO A 300 -19.25 -12.64 6.60
N SER A 301 -19.73 -13.00 7.79
CA SER A 301 -19.32 -12.31 9.02
C SER A 301 -17.86 -12.61 9.30
N MET A 302 -16.97 -11.71 8.88
CA MET A 302 -15.52 -11.77 9.12
C MET A 302 -15.14 -11.76 10.62
N GLN A 303 -16.15 -11.64 11.50
CA GLN A 303 -16.03 -11.78 12.94
C GLN A 303 -17.27 -12.51 13.49
N THR A 304 -17.07 -13.52 14.32
CA THR A 304 -18.11 -14.18 15.14
C THR A 304 -17.83 -13.87 16.60
N THR A 305 -18.88 -13.67 17.41
CA THR A 305 -18.76 -13.46 18.86
C THR A 305 -19.62 -14.47 19.59
N TYR A 306 -18.97 -15.34 20.34
CA TYR A 306 -19.57 -16.33 21.23
C TYR A 306 -19.62 -15.73 22.65
N ARG A 307 -20.76 -15.74 23.35
CA ARG A 307 -20.89 -15.17 24.70
C ARG A 307 -20.94 -16.25 25.78
N ALA A 308 -20.35 -15.97 26.93
CA ALA A 308 -20.42 -16.85 28.08
C ALA A 308 -21.84 -16.87 28.68
N GLY A 309 -22.39 -18.06 28.88
CA GLY A 309 -23.77 -18.28 29.33
C GLY A 309 -24.80 -18.40 28.19
N GLU A 310 -24.44 -18.03 26.96
CA GLU A 310 -25.27 -18.24 25.76
C GLU A 310 -24.67 -19.35 24.89
N ASP A 311 -23.48 -19.13 24.33
CA ASP A 311 -22.83 -20.02 23.38
C ASP A 311 -21.84 -21.01 24.04
N PHE A 312 -21.32 -20.66 25.23
CA PHE A 312 -20.40 -21.53 25.98
C PHE A 312 -20.44 -21.28 27.49
N ALA A 313 -19.99 -22.26 28.28
CA ALA A 313 -19.84 -22.13 29.72
C ALA A 313 -18.58 -22.86 30.24
N PHE A 314 -18.02 -22.35 31.35
CA PHE A 314 -17.01 -23.07 32.12
C PHE A 314 -17.67 -24.20 32.90
N HIS A 315 -17.31 -25.44 32.58
CA HIS A 315 -17.66 -26.64 33.32
C HIS A 315 -16.45 -27.00 34.19
N SER A 316 -16.65 -27.01 35.51
CA SER A 316 -15.58 -26.88 36.52
C SER A 316 -14.57 -25.78 36.16
N ASP A 317 -13.40 -26.14 35.64
CA ASP A 317 -12.31 -25.23 35.26
C ASP A 317 -12.10 -25.09 33.75
N THR A 318 -12.88 -25.81 32.93
CA THR A 318 -12.69 -25.85 31.47
C THR A 318 -13.88 -25.26 30.72
N ALA A 319 -13.61 -24.35 29.78
CA ALA A 319 -14.54 -23.97 28.72
C ALA A 319 -14.03 -24.45 27.36
N ARG A 320 -14.95 -24.77 26.44
CA ARG A 320 -14.66 -25.06 25.03
C ARG A 320 -15.53 -24.20 24.12
N VAL A 321 -14.99 -23.82 22.97
CA VAL A 321 -15.70 -23.14 21.88
C VAL A 321 -15.18 -23.67 20.56
N ASP A 322 -16.06 -24.25 19.74
CA ASP A 322 -15.73 -24.69 18.38
C ASP A 322 -16.00 -23.56 17.38
N PHE A 323 -15.05 -23.31 16.47
CA PHE A 323 -15.08 -22.13 15.62
C PHE A 323 -14.38 -22.30 14.27
N THR A 324 -14.91 -21.62 13.25
CA THR A 324 -14.21 -21.42 11.96
C THR A 324 -13.50 -20.07 11.96
N GLY A 325 -12.17 -20.01 11.87
CA GLY A 325 -11.46 -18.73 11.88
C GLY A 325 -9.95 -18.80 12.11
N ARG A 326 -9.27 -17.66 11.94
CA ARG A 326 -7.79 -17.59 11.94
C ARG A 326 -7.19 -16.70 13.02
N ARG A 327 -8.01 -15.94 13.75
CA ARG A 327 -7.64 -15.17 14.95
C ARG A 327 -8.72 -15.33 16.03
N VAL A 328 -8.29 -15.46 17.28
CA VAL A 328 -9.13 -15.56 18.48
C VAL A 328 -8.73 -14.45 19.45
N GLU A 329 -9.69 -13.61 19.80
CA GLU A 329 -9.61 -12.65 20.91
C GLU A 329 -10.50 -13.10 22.07
N LEU A 330 -10.07 -12.85 23.30
CA LEU A 330 -10.88 -12.99 24.50
C LEU A 330 -11.31 -11.61 25.01
N VAL A 331 -12.61 -11.46 25.29
CA VAL A 331 -13.14 -10.33 26.05
C VAL A 331 -13.19 -10.78 27.51
N LEU A 332 -12.32 -10.23 28.34
CA LEU A 332 -12.24 -10.56 29.76
C LEU A 332 -13.21 -9.69 30.57
N HIS A 333 -13.70 -10.22 31.69
CA HIS A 333 -14.29 -9.42 32.76
C HIS A 333 -13.17 -8.89 33.66
N GLU A 334 -13.06 -7.57 33.81
CA GLU A 334 -11.96 -6.90 34.51
C GLU A 334 -11.83 -7.38 35.96
N ASP A 335 -12.92 -7.37 36.74
CA ASP A 335 -12.96 -7.86 38.14
C ASP A 335 -12.70 -9.37 38.31
N ARG A 336 -12.54 -10.13 37.21
CA ARG A 336 -12.57 -11.60 37.21
C ARG A 336 -11.47 -12.23 36.36
N ALA A 337 -10.50 -11.45 35.88
CA ALA A 337 -9.38 -11.92 35.07
C ALA A 337 -8.40 -12.78 35.89
N GLY A 338 -8.78 -14.03 36.18
CA GLY A 338 -7.87 -15.06 36.71
C GLY A 338 -7.00 -15.68 35.61
N PRO A 339 -5.90 -16.37 35.97
CA PRO A 339 -5.00 -16.97 35.00
C PRO A 339 -5.67 -18.12 34.22
N LEU A 340 -5.58 -18.06 32.89
CA LEU A 340 -6.10 -19.09 31.98
C LEU A 340 -4.98 -19.69 31.14
N ASN A 341 -4.95 -21.01 31.01
CA ASN A 341 -4.23 -21.70 29.94
C ASN A 341 -5.11 -21.72 28.68
N VAL A 342 -4.50 -21.41 27.54
CA VAL A 342 -5.14 -21.42 26.21
C VAL A 342 -4.62 -22.60 25.41
N ARG A 343 -5.53 -23.36 24.80
CA ARG A 343 -5.21 -24.37 23.80
C ARG A 343 -6.09 -24.23 22.56
N ILE A 344 -5.52 -24.52 21.40
CA ILE A 344 -6.23 -24.68 20.13
C ILE A 344 -5.97 -26.12 19.67
N ASP A 345 -7.04 -26.86 19.36
CA ASP A 345 -7.00 -28.27 18.92
C ASP A 345 -6.20 -29.17 19.87
N GLY A 346 -6.37 -28.94 21.19
CA GLY A 346 -5.65 -29.63 22.26
C GLY A 346 -4.18 -29.22 22.45
N GLN A 347 -3.61 -28.41 21.55
CA GLN A 347 -2.21 -27.98 21.54
C GLN A 347 -2.02 -26.55 22.08
N THR A 348 -0.80 -26.21 22.50
CA THR A 348 -0.43 -24.81 22.79
C THR A 348 -0.40 -23.99 21.49
N PRO A 349 -0.99 -22.78 21.43
CA PRO A 349 -1.07 -21.99 20.20
C PRO A 349 0.26 -21.78 19.46
N SER A 350 1.38 -21.73 20.19
CA SER A 350 2.74 -21.65 19.65
C SER A 350 3.17 -22.83 18.76
N ARG A 351 2.41 -23.94 18.70
CA ARG A 351 2.67 -25.08 17.80
C ARG A 351 2.29 -24.81 16.34
N PHE A 352 1.34 -23.92 16.09
CA PHE A 352 0.88 -23.62 14.74
C PHE A 352 1.89 -22.72 14.02
N ALA A 353 2.38 -23.12 12.86
CA ALA A 353 3.46 -22.40 12.15
C ALA A 353 3.10 -20.93 11.87
N GLY A 354 1.85 -20.65 11.50
CA GLY A 354 1.37 -19.29 11.23
C GLY A 354 1.16 -18.40 12.46
N CYS A 355 1.31 -18.93 13.69
CA CYS A 355 1.43 -18.11 14.90
C CYS A 355 2.77 -17.37 14.98
N TRP A 356 3.74 -17.64 14.10
CA TRP A 356 5.05 -17.02 14.10
C TRP A 356 5.22 -16.04 12.94
N VAL A 357 5.93 -14.95 13.20
CA VAL A 357 6.18 -13.90 12.21
C VAL A 357 7.57 -13.27 12.43
N PRO A 358 8.35 -12.97 11.38
CA PRO A 358 9.52 -12.12 11.49
C PRO A 358 9.10 -10.64 11.56
N THR A 359 9.90 -9.80 12.20
CA THR A 359 9.88 -8.36 11.93
C THR A 359 10.56 -8.10 10.59
N ARG A 360 10.27 -6.96 9.97
CA ARG A 360 10.99 -6.50 8.78
C ARG A 360 12.50 -6.46 9.06
N PRO A 361 13.35 -7.05 8.20
CA PRO A 361 14.81 -6.97 8.36
C PRO A 361 15.34 -5.55 8.17
N GLY A 362 16.41 -5.22 8.88
CA GLY A 362 17.18 -3.98 8.67
C GLY A 362 16.48 -2.68 9.09
N VAL A 363 15.43 -2.75 9.92
CA VAL A 363 14.70 -1.56 10.40
C VAL A 363 15.59 -0.65 11.25
N ASP A 364 16.60 -1.18 11.93
CA ASP A 364 17.55 -0.39 12.74
C ASP A 364 18.71 0.21 11.91
N ILE A 365 18.86 -0.21 10.64
CA ILE A 365 19.72 0.41 9.60
C ILE A 365 18.87 1.14 8.54
N SER A 366 17.75 1.68 8.99
CA SER A 366 16.80 2.51 8.25
C SER A 366 16.24 3.56 9.23
N PRO A 367 15.79 4.75 8.80
CA PRO A 367 15.15 5.68 9.69
C PRO A 367 13.71 5.22 9.91
N LYS A 368 13.16 5.49 11.10
CA LYS A 368 11.84 4.97 11.53
C LYS A 368 10.68 5.32 10.59
N ASP A 369 10.84 6.36 9.77
CA ASP A 369 9.83 6.90 8.86
C ASP A 369 10.28 6.89 7.37
N GLY A 370 11.29 6.09 6.98
CA GLY A 370 11.86 6.10 5.61
C GLY A 370 11.95 4.73 4.88
N PRO A 371 12.57 4.71 3.67
CA PRO A 371 12.93 3.48 2.97
C PRO A 371 14.09 2.75 3.69
N PRO A 372 14.43 1.51 3.27
CA PRO A 372 15.78 0.99 3.54
C PRO A 372 16.83 1.93 2.97
N GLU A 373 17.79 2.38 3.79
CA GLU A 373 18.85 3.30 3.37
C GLU A 373 19.85 2.64 2.40
N LYS A 374 20.00 1.32 2.50
CA LYS A 374 20.94 0.54 1.68
C LYS A 374 20.22 -0.48 0.78
N MET A 375 20.69 -0.57 -0.45
CA MET A 375 20.42 -1.68 -1.38
C MET A 375 21.08 -2.97 -0.86
N GLY A 376 20.52 -4.13 -1.19
CA GLY A 376 21.03 -5.43 -0.76
C GLY A 376 20.51 -5.91 0.60
N VAL A 377 19.45 -5.31 1.13
CA VAL A 377 18.74 -5.77 2.35
C VAL A 377 17.60 -6.74 1.99
N PRO A 378 17.37 -7.85 2.71
CA PRO A 378 16.17 -8.68 2.54
C PRO A 378 14.89 -7.91 2.89
N MET A 379 13.96 -7.79 1.93
CA MET A 379 12.65 -7.14 2.11
C MET A 379 11.75 -7.91 3.07
N THR A 380 11.98 -9.22 3.24
CA THR A 380 11.31 -10.15 4.16
C THR A 380 12.24 -11.35 4.38
N VAL A 381 11.92 -12.19 5.36
CA VAL A 381 12.45 -13.57 5.44
C VAL A 381 11.30 -14.57 5.57
N GLY A 382 11.52 -15.80 5.09
CA GLY A 382 10.61 -16.92 5.30
C GLY A 382 10.93 -17.68 6.59
N LEU A 383 9.88 -18.18 7.26
CA LEU A 383 10.01 -19.07 8.42
C LEU A 383 9.80 -20.53 7.99
N GLY A 384 10.76 -21.39 8.32
CA GLY A 384 10.75 -22.81 8.00
C GLY A 384 10.31 -23.68 9.17
N THR A 385 11.09 -24.72 9.47
CA THR A 385 10.76 -25.75 10.47
C THR A 385 11.03 -25.29 11.89
N ALA A 386 10.05 -25.46 12.80
CA ALA A 386 10.14 -25.13 14.22
C ALA A 386 10.66 -23.69 14.52
N PRO A 387 9.97 -22.65 14.02
CA PRO A 387 10.24 -21.26 14.41
C PRO A 387 10.03 -21.07 15.92
N ARG A 388 10.74 -20.09 16.49
CA ARG A 388 10.69 -19.74 17.91
C ARG A 388 11.00 -18.27 18.14
N ALA A 389 10.73 -17.76 19.34
CA ALA A 389 11.05 -16.39 19.72
C ALA A 389 12.58 -16.22 19.84
N GLU A 390 13.18 -15.53 18.89
CA GLU A 390 14.64 -15.43 18.70
C GLU A 390 14.97 -14.25 17.80
N ASP A 391 16.08 -13.58 18.09
CA ASP A 391 16.59 -12.45 17.31
C ASP A 391 17.72 -12.93 16.40
N TRP A 392 17.81 -12.38 15.20
CA TRP A 392 18.67 -12.86 14.14
C TRP A 392 19.49 -11.72 13.56
N THR A 393 20.75 -12.03 13.27
CA THR A 393 21.74 -11.12 12.71
C THR A 393 22.35 -11.73 11.46
N LEU A 394 22.14 -11.08 10.33
CA LEU A 394 22.81 -11.38 9.07
C LEU A 394 23.97 -10.39 8.90
N THR A 395 25.21 -10.83 9.15
CA THR A 395 26.40 -10.02 8.85
C THR A 395 26.76 -10.19 7.38
N VAL A 396 26.89 -9.09 6.66
CA VAL A 396 27.40 -9.07 5.28
C VAL A 396 28.91 -9.36 5.30
N THR A 397 29.36 -10.30 4.47
CA THR A 397 30.77 -10.73 4.41
C THR A 397 31.49 -10.29 3.14
N GLU A 398 30.75 -10.06 2.06
CA GLU A 398 31.27 -9.60 0.78
C GLU A 398 30.11 -9.01 -0.04
N VAL A 399 30.36 -7.98 -0.84
CA VAL A 399 29.43 -7.51 -1.87
C VAL A 399 30.17 -7.49 -3.20
N ALA A 400 29.78 -8.39 -4.09
CA ALA A 400 30.41 -8.53 -5.40
C ALA A 400 30.21 -7.24 -6.23
N PRO A 401 31.18 -6.89 -7.11
CA PRO A 401 31.01 -5.78 -8.04
C PRO A 401 29.77 -5.97 -8.91
N ASP A 402 29.24 -4.86 -9.42
CA ASP A 402 27.99 -4.87 -10.15
C ASP A 402 28.12 -5.59 -11.50
N SER A 403 27.01 -6.16 -11.96
CA SER A 403 26.91 -6.72 -13.30
C SER A 403 25.51 -6.45 -13.83
N ALA A 404 25.44 -5.81 -15.00
CA ALA A 404 24.23 -5.18 -15.55
C ALA A 404 23.03 -6.13 -15.77
N ALA A 405 23.21 -7.45 -15.63
CA ALA A 405 22.16 -8.46 -15.74
C ALA A 405 21.61 -8.98 -14.40
N SER A 406 22.25 -8.73 -13.25
CA SER A 406 21.81 -9.28 -11.95
C SER A 406 21.97 -8.38 -10.73
N GLY A 407 22.55 -7.18 -10.86
CA GLY A 407 22.91 -6.35 -9.70
C GLY A 407 24.08 -6.91 -8.89
N ARG A 408 24.52 -6.15 -7.87
CA ARG A 408 25.52 -6.59 -6.89
C ARG A 408 25.00 -7.76 -6.04
N ARG A 409 25.84 -8.79 -5.90
CA ARG A 409 25.52 -10.00 -5.14
C ARG A 409 26.10 -9.91 -3.73
N VAL A 410 25.23 -9.95 -2.72
CA VAL A 410 25.62 -9.96 -1.31
C VAL A 410 25.98 -11.39 -0.92
N ARG A 411 27.10 -11.60 -0.21
CA ARG A 411 27.38 -12.83 0.57
C ARG A 411 27.30 -12.51 2.05
N PHE A 412 26.84 -13.47 2.84
CA PHE A 412 26.55 -13.26 4.26
C PHE A 412 26.74 -14.50 5.13
N ARG A 413 26.88 -14.27 6.43
CA ARG A 413 26.72 -15.25 7.52
C ARG A 413 25.45 -14.93 8.32
N LEU A 414 24.76 -15.95 8.81
CA LEU A 414 23.58 -15.82 9.66
C LEU A 414 23.88 -16.33 11.08
N HIS A 415 23.51 -15.54 12.08
CA HIS A 415 23.45 -15.95 13.49
C HIS A 415 22.04 -15.75 14.05
N GLY A 416 21.64 -16.61 14.99
CA GLY A 416 20.46 -16.43 15.83
C GLY A 416 20.84 -16.39 17.31
N SER A 417 20.22 -15.51 18.10
CA SER A 417 20.57 -15.25 19.51
C SER A 417 20.39 -16.44 20.45
N LYS A 418 19.78 -17.54 19.96
CA LYS A 418 19.62 -18.82 20.67
C LYS A 418 20.07 -20.03 19.83
N THR A 419 20.48 -19.82 18.59
CA THR A 419 20.92 -20.86 17.62
C THR A 419 22.43 -20.83 17.42
N GLY A 420 23.08 -19.68 17.66
CA GLY A 420 24.46 -19.45 17.25
C GLY A 420 24.55 -19.30 15.74
N PHE A 421 25.70 -19.70 15.17
CA PHE A 421 25.94 -19.66 13.72
C PHE A 421 25.05 -20.65 12.95
N ASP A 422 24.14 -20.14 12.13
CA ASP A 422 23.12 -20.94 11.42
C ASP A 422 23.35 -21.01 9.90
N GLY A 423 24.55 -20.64 9.42
CA GLY A 423 25.01 -20.87 8.05
C GLY A 423 25.44 -19.62 7.28
N THR A 424 25.89 -19.82 6.05
CA THR A 424 26.30 -18.78 5.09
C THR A 424 25.49 -18.89 3.80
N GLY A 425 25.32 -17.77 3.09
CA GLY A 425 24.52 -17.72 1.86
C GLY A 425 24.89 -16.55 0.95
N THR A 426 24.12 -16.39 -0.13
CA THR A 426 24.23 -15.26 -1.06
C THR A 426 22.86 -14.83 -1.59
N SER A 427 22.70 -13.55 -1.90
CA SER A 427 21.45 -12.98 -2.45
C SER A 427 21.07 -13.49 -3.84
N ALA A 428 21.95 -14.25 -4.49
CA ALA A 428 21.73 -14.85 -5.81
C ALA A 428 21.14 -16.27 -5.80
N ALA A 429 20.97 -16.90 -4.62
CA ALA A 429 20.51 -18.28 -4.52
C ALA A 429 19.54 -18.46 -3.32
N PRO A 430 18.57 -19.40 -3.40
CA PRO A 430 17.73 -19.77 -2.26
C PRO A 430 18.57 -20.19 -1.05
N PHE A 431 18.47 -19.44 0.04
CA PHE A 431 19.10 -19.77 1.31
C PHE A 431 18.10 -20.49 2.23
N ARG A 432 18.57 -21.55 2.90
CA ARG A 432 17.92 -22.18 4.06
C ARG A 432 18.98 -22.35 5.15
N SER A 433 18.68 -21.89 6.37
CA SER A 433 19.60 -21.99 7.49
C SER A 433 19.80 -23.45 7.93
N ARG A 434 20.90 -23.73 8.64
CA ARG A 434 21.29 -25.10 9.08
C ARG A 434 20.21 -25.74 9.96
N SER A 435 19.64 -24.97 10.88
CA SER A 435 18.50 -25.36 11.73
C SER A 435 17.18 -25.44 10.96
N GLY A 436 17.13 -24.91 9.73
CA GLY A 436 15.94 -24.87 8.89
C GLY A 436 14.89 -23.84 9.30
N ARG A 437 15.20 -22.95 10.25
CA ARG A 437 14.25 -21.93 10.77
C ARG A 437 14.07 -20.74 9.86
N ILE A 438 15.13 -20.31 9.17
CA ILE A 438 15.12 -19.15 8.29
C ILE A 438 15.34 -19.61 6.84
N THR A 439 14.55 -19.02 5.93
CA THR A 439 14.78 -19.12 4.48
C THR A 439 14.76 -17.72 3.86
N ILE A 440 15.55 -17.48 2.82
CA ILE A 440 15.52 -16.23 2.05
C ILE A 440 15.63 -16.58 0.56
N GLN A 441 14.67 -16.14 -0.25
CA GLN A 441 14.67 -16.36 -1.71
C GLN A 441 15.37 -15.19 -2.45
N PRO A 442 15.93 -15.40 -3.66
CA PRO A 442 16.60 -14.34 -4.41
C PRO A 442 15.71 -13.12 -4.68
N GLU A 443 14.42 -13.33 -4.99
CA GLU A 443 13.46 -12.25 -5.24
C GLU A 443 13.01 -11.50 -3.98
N GLU A 444 13.37 -11.97 -2.78
CA GLU A 444 13.08 -11.30 -1.52
C GLU A 444 14.13 -10.22 -1.17
N TRP A 445 15.22 -10.09 -1.92
CA TRP A 445 16.24 -9.07 -1.71
C TRP A 445 15.88 -7.73 -2.38
N PHE A 446 16.12 -6.62 -1.67
CA PHE A 446 15.99 -5.27 -2.20
C PHE A 446 17.16 -4.97 -3.13
N GLN A 447 17.05 -5.41 -4.40
CA GLN A 447 18.06 -5.21 -5.45
C GLN A 447 17.56 -4.19 -6.50
N ARG A 448 18.51 -3.57 -7.22
CA ARG A 448 18.23 -2.72 -8.38
C ARG A 448 17.73 -3.59 -9.54
N LYS A 449 16.70 -3.15 -10.29
CA LYS A 449 16.20 -3.86 -11.49
C LYS A 449 16.74 -3.32 -12.81
N ARG A 450 17.39 -2.16 -12.75
CA ARG A 450 18.08 -1.44 -13.82
C ARG A 450 19.21 -0.64 -13.16
N GLU A 451 20.11 -0.08 -13.95
CA GLU A 451 21.28 0.67 -13.44
C GLU A 451 20.88 1.97 -12.71
N ASP A 452 19.83 2.64 -13.22
CA ASP A 452 19.23 3.87 -12.68
C ASP A 452 18.31 3.64 -11.46
N ASP A 453 17.77 2.43 -11.32
CA ASP A 453 16.78 2.03 -10.31
C ASP A 453 17.38 2.14 -8.91
N PHE A 454 17.09 3.24 -8.18
CA PHE A 454 17.68 3.58 -6.88
C PHE A 454 19.20 3.83 -6.93
N SER A 455 19.65 4.52 -7.98
CA SER A 455 21.04 4.96 -8.16
C SER A 455 21.62 5.74 -6.97
N TYR A 456 20.78 6.52 -6.28
CA TYR A 456 21.08 7.37 -5.12
C TYR A 456 21.15 6.63 -3.78
N LEU A 457 20.86 5.32 -3.73
CA LEU A 457 21.04 4.50 -2.53
C LEU A 457 22.32 3.67 -2.67
N ASP A 458 23.18 3.75 -1.66
CA ASP A 458 24.35 2.90 -1.52
C ASP A 458 23.96 1.43 -1.35
N TYR A 459 24.93 0.52 -1.52
CA TYR A 459 24.76 -0.88 -1.17
C TYR A 459 25.20 -1.14 0.27
N VAL A 460 24.71 -2.23 0.86
CA VAL A 460 25.33 -2.80 2.06
C VAL A 460 26.82 -3.11 1.83
N GLU A 461 27.61 -3.09 2.89
CA GLU A 461 29.06 -3.23 2.88
C GLU A 461 29.53 -4.42 3.73
N PRO A 462 30.73 -4.99 3.48
CA PRO A 462 31.30 -6.02 4.35
C PRO A 462 31.43 -5.52 5.80
N GLY A 463 30.71 -6.16 6.72
CA GLY A 463 30.59 -5.75 8.11
C GLY A 463 29.21 -5.22 8.52
N ASP A 464 28.35 -4.80 7.58
CA ASP A 464 26.97 -4.41 7.89
C ASP A 464 26.20 -5.56 8.55
N GLU A 465 25.43 -5.25 9.60
CA GLU A 465 24.60 -6.21 10.32
C GLU A 465 23.11 -5.93 10.10
N ILE A 466 22.44 -6.83 9.41
CA ILE A 466 21.00 -6.76 9.13
C ILE A 466 20.26 -7.60 10.17
N VAL A 467 19.50 -6.93 11.05
CA VAL A 467 18.82 -7.57 12.19
C VAL A 467 17.31 -7.72 12.01
N TRP A 468 16.72 -8.74 12.66
CA TRP A 468 15.27 -8.89 12.87
C TRP A 468 14.94 -9.80 14.07
N SER A 469 13.76 -9.66 14.65
CA SER A 469 13.21 -10.65 15.59
C SER A 469 12.25 -11.62 14.88
N VAL A 470 12.21 -12.88 15.30
CA VAL A 470 11.05 -13.76 15.12
C VAL A 470 10.21 -13.74 16.40
N ARG A 471 8.90 -13.50 16.28
CA ARG A 471 7.98 -13.29 17.42
C ARG A 471 6.71 -14.14 17.26
N SER A 472 6.08 -14.47 18.38
CA SER A 472 4.77 -15.14 18.42
C SER A 472 3.65 -14.11 18.39
N MET A 473 2.64 -14.33 17.54
CA MET A 473 1.35 -13.63 17.53
C MET A 473 0.29 -14.32 18.42
N CYS A 474 0.70 -15.37 19.14
CA CYS A 474 -0.17 -16.25 19.93
C CYS A 474 0.38 -16.44 21.35
N GLN A 475 -0.53 -16.59 22.32
CA GLN A 475 -0.22 -16.71 23.74
C GLN A 475 -0.85 -17.99 24.30
N SER A 476 -0.06 -18.77 25.06
CA SER A 476 -0.56 -20.02 25.68
C SER A 476 -1.16 -19.80 27.07
N THR A 477 -1.03 -18.58 27.60
CA THR A 477 -1.51 -18.17 28.92
C THR A 477 -2.10 -16.76 28.87
N VAL A 478 -3.11 -16.52 29.70
CA VAL A 478 -3.66 -15.21 30.05
C VAL A 478 -3.17 -14.86 31.45
N ALA A 479 -2.65 -13.65 31.63
CA ALA A 479 -2.23 -13.15 32.94
C ALA A 479 -3.40 -12.52 33.72
N VAL A 480 -3.25 -12.39 35.03
CA VAL A 480 -4.16 -11.58 35.85
C VAL A 480 -4.06 -10.12 35.42
N GLY A 481 -5.21 -9.44 35.24
CA GLY A 481 -5.25 -8.05 34.80
C GLY A 481 -4.77 -7.80 33.36
N ALA A 482 -4.79 -8.81 32.49
CA ALA A 482 -4.48 -8.63 31.07
C ALA A 482 -5.52 -7.74 30.35
N ASP A 483 -5.06 -6.99 29.34
CA ASP A 483 -5.89 -6.07 28.55
C ASP A 483 -7.13 -6.75 27.95
N SER A 484 -8.27 -6.04 27.92
CA SER A 484 -9.52 -6.52 27.31
C SER A 484 -9.91 -5.66 26.11
N PRO A 485 -10.11 -6.21 24.90
CA PRO A 485 -9.90 -7.61 24.50
C PRO A 485 -8.43 -7.92 24.16
N MET A 486 -7.95 -9.10 24.54
CA MET A 486 -6.63 -9.60 24.15
C MET A 486 -6.68 -10.61 23.01
N THR A 487 -5.66 -10.64 22.14
CA THR A 487 -5.49 -11.70 21.13
C THR A 487 -4.72 -12.88 21.72
N VAL A 488 -5.31 -14.08 21.72
CA VAL A 488 -4.65 -15.32 22.23
C VAL A 488 -4.16 -16.24 21.12
N ALA A 489 -4.78 -16.21 19.94
CA ALA A 489 -4.31 -16.91 18.75
C ALA A 489 -4.51 -16.05 17.50
N GLN A 490 -3.58 -16.11 16.54
CA GLN A 490 -3.61 -15.35 15.28
C GLN A 490 -2.71 -16.04 14.25
N GLY A 491 -3.19 -16.20 13.02
CA GLY A 491 -2.48 -16.93 11.97
C GLY A 491 -2.62 -18.46 12.08
N LEU A 492 -3.71 -18.95 12.69
CA LEU A 492 -4.08 -20.37 12.61
C LEU A 492 -4.26 -20.82 11.14
N PRO A 493 -4.29 -22.13 10.84
CA PRO A 493 -4.73 -22.68 9.56
C PRO A 493 -6.10 -22.14 9.09
N PRO A 494 -6.48 -22.33 7.82
CA PRO A 494 -7.87 -22.16 7.42
C PRO A 494 -8.67 -23.40 7.83
N GLY A 495 -9.83 -23.22 8.45
CA GLY A 495 -10.73 -24.33 8.81
C GLY A 495 -11.42 -24.12 10.14
N ASP A 496 -11.91 -25.24 10.67
CA ASP A 496 -12.56 -25.35 11.96
C ASP A 496 -11.55 -25.78 13.04
N HIS A 497 -11.73 -25.22 14.24
CA HIS A 497 -10.80 -25.34 15.37
C HIS A 497 -11.57 -25.41 16.69
N THR A 498 -11.00 -26.08 17.69
CA THR A 498 -11.54 -26.07 19.07
C THR A 498 -10.66 -25.22 19.98
N LEU A 499 -11.20 -24.08 20.44
CA LEU A 499 -10.62 -23.36 21.57
C LEU A 499 -10.92 -24.14 22.86
N THR A 500 -9.90 -24.38 23.68
CA THR A 500 -10.07 -24.82 25.07
C THR A 500 -9.40 -23.81 26.01
N LEU A 501 -10.15 -23.33 26.99
CA LEU A 501 -9.67 -22.46 28.07
C LEU A 501 -9.71 -23.23 29.39
N VAL A 502 -8.61 -23.25 30.14
CA VAL A 502 -8.52 -23.95 31.43
C VAL A 502 -8.00 -23.01 32.50
N ARG A 503 -8.74 -22.83 33.60
CA ARG A 503 -8.30 -22.01 34.74
C ARG A 503 -7.10 -22.62 35.46
N SER A 504 -6.15 -21.79 35.88
CA SER A 504 -4.97 -22.24 36.64
C SER A 504 -5.12 -22.13 38.16
N GLY A 505 -6.28 -21.67 38.67
CA GLY A 505 -6.50 -21.32 40.08
C GLY A 505 -7.76 -21.89 40.72
N GLY A 506 -8.41 -22.87 40.09
CA GLY A 506 -9.60 -23.54 40.62
C GLY A 506 -10.95 -22.88 40.32
N ALA A 507 -12.01 -23.59 40.72
CA ALA A 507 -13.36 -23.40 40.20
C ALA A 507 -14.14 -22.23 40.83
N GLY A 508 -13.93 -21.02 40.30
CA GLY A 508 -14.82 -19.88 40.55
C GLY A 508 -16.22 -20.07 39.91
N PRO A 509 -17.33 -19.64 40.55
CA PRO A 509 -18.69 -19.88 40.05
C PRO A 509 -19.12 -19.00 38.86
N ARG A 510 -18.23 -18.11 38.36
CA ARG A 510 -18.52 -17.19 37.24
C ARG A 510 -17.42 -17.23 36.19
N SER A 511 -17.77 -17.01 34.93
CA SER A 511 -16.79 -16.98 33.84
C SER A 511 -15.82 -15.78 34.01
N PRO A 512 -14.51 -15.97 33.83
CA PRO A 512 -13.53 -14.89 33.69
C PRO A 512 -13.58 -14.24 32.30
N VAL A 513 -14.11 -14.95 31.29
CA VAL A 513 -14.28 -14.48 29.91
C VAL A 513 -15.75 -14.15 29.67
N ALA A 514 -16.04 -12.91 29.25
CA ALA A 514 -17.39 -12.48 28.86
C ALA A 514 -17.76 -13.00 27.46
N ALA A 515 -16.81 -12.98 26.52
CA ALA A 515 -17.02 -13.44 25.15
C ALA A 515 -15.72 -13.87 24.46
N VAL A 516 -15.84 -14.78 23.48
CA VAL A 516 -14.77 -15.15 22.55
C VAL A 516 -15.07 -14.52 21.19
N ARG A 517 -14.14 -13.74 20.65
CA ARG A 517 -14.24 -13.06 19.35
C ARG A 517 -13.34 -13.75 18.35
N VAL A 518 -13.94 -14.52 17.45
CA VAL A 518 -13.26 -15.22 16.36
C VAL A 518 -13.28 -14.35 15.11
N TYR A 519 -12.20 -14.31 14.35
CA TYR A 519 -12.11 -13.56 13.11
C TYR A 519 -11.74 -14.48 11.94
N GLN A 520 -12.55 -14.44 10.88
CA GLN A 520 -12.40 -15.24 9.67
C GLN A 520 -12.05 -14.32 8.48
N PRO A 521 -10.91 -14.52 7.80
CA PRO A 521 -10.60 -13.80 6.57
C PRO A 521 -11.64 -14.08 5.47
N PRO A 522 -12.09 -13.06 4.72
CA PRO A 522 -13.19 -13.19 3.76
C PRO A 522 -12.83 -13.99 2.51
N LEU A 523 -11.55 -14.00 2.10
CA LEU A 523 -11.09 -14.78 0.96
C LEU A 523 -10.59 -16.14 1.45
N ARG A 524 -11.32 -17.20 1.09
CA ARG A 524 -10.88 -18.60 1.28
C ARG A 524 -9.66 -18.91 0.39
N GLU A 525 -8.93 -19.98 0.71
CA GLU A 525 -7.65 -20.32 0.05
C GLU A 525 -7.81 -20.90 -1.37
#